data_AF-A0A6A8FJN7-F1
#
_entry.id   AF-A0A6A8FJN7-F1
#
_cell.length_a   1.000
_cell.length_b   1.000
_cell.length_c   1.000
_cell.angle_alpha   90.00
_cell.angle_beta   90.00
_cell.angle_gamma   90.00
#
_symmetry.space_group_name_H-M   'P 1'
#
loop_
_entity.id
_entity.type
_entity.pdbx_description
1 polymer ?
#
loop_
_entity_poly.entity_id
_entity_poly.type
_entity_poly.pdbx_seq_one_letter_code
_entity_poly.pdbx_strand_id
1 'polypeptide(L)' 'TRIMYRAFLSSSQLKQYIPILLDNGLLATNEERSIYNITENGMRLLRLYYQLTEMMNKRK' A
#
# COMPACT_ATOMS: atom_id res chain seq x y z
N THR A 1 13.60 -5.05 3.52
CA THR A 1 14.15 -4.00 2.62
C THR A 1 13.51 -3.94 1.22
N ARG A 2 12.87 -5.01 0.71
CA ARG A 2 12.35 -5.06 -0.68
C ARG A 2 11.23 -4.06 -1.01
N ILE A 3 10.35 -3.76 -0.04
CA ILE A 3 9.24 -2.80 -0.22
C ILE A 3 9.77 -1.37 -0.39
N MET A 4 10.73 -0.96 0.43
CA MET A 4 11.38 0.36 0.38
C MET A 4 11.88 0.68 -1.04
N TYR A 5 12.67 -0.23 -1.61
CA TYR A 5 13.25 -0.05 -2.94
C TYR A 5 12.20 0.01 -4.05
N ARG A 6 11.18 -0.86 -3.99
CA ARG A 6 10.10 -0.90 -5.00
C ARG A 6 9.15 0.29 -4.93
N ALA A 7 8.96 0.85 -3.74
CA ALA A 7 8.10 2.02 -3.52
C ALA A 7 8.84 3.35 -3.64
N PHE A 8 10.17 3.32 -3.88
CA PHE A 8 11.02 4.52 -3.87
C PHE A 8 10.90 5.35 -2.59
N LEU A 9 10.73 4.69 -1.44
CA LEU A 9 10.61 5.32 -0.14
C LEU A 9 11.94 5.24 0.62
N SER A 10 12.23 6.20 1.49
CA SER A 10 13.29 6.08 2.48
C SER A 10 12.86 5.17 3.64
N SER A 11 13.83 4.70 4.42
CA SER A 11 13.55 3.95 5.66
C SER A 11 12.70 4.76 6.65
N SER A 12 12.94 6.08 6.75
CA SER A 12 12.18 6.97 7.63
C SER A 12 10.74 7.20 7.16
N GLN A 13 10.51 7.27 5.84
CA GLN A 13 9.17 7.34 5.27
C GLN A 13 8.42 6.02 5.47
N LEU A 14 9.07 4.88 5.21
CA LEU A 14 8.43 3.57 5.37
C LEU A 14 7.99 3.32 6.81
N LYS A 15 8.78 3.73 7.81
CA LYS A 15 8.43 3.66 9.24
C LYS A 15 7.21 4.49 9.62
N GLN A 16 6.88 5.54 8.87
CA GLN A 16 5.69 6.35 9.10
C GLN A 16 4.47 5.78 8.39
N TYR A 17 4.62 5.30 7.15
CA TYR A 17 3.48 4.82 6.36
C TYR A 17 2.99 3.42 6.75
N ILE A 18 3.90 2.50 7.12
CA ILE A 18 3.50 1.11 7.43
C ILE A 18 2.51 1.05 8.60
N PRO A 19 2.73 1.73 9.74
CA PRO A 19 1.74 1.75 10.82
C PRO A 19 0.37 2.24 10.34
N ILE A 20 0.32 3.33 9.57
CA ILE A 20 -0.94 3.88 9.04
C ILE A 20 -1.68 2.83 8.19
N LEU A 21 -0.97 2.10 7.33
CA LEU A 21 -1.55 1.06 6.48
C LEU A 21 -2.04 -0.14 7.29
N LEU A 22 -1.37 -0.49 8.40
CA LEU A 22 -1.77 -1.56 9.31
C LEU A 22 -2.99 -1.14 10.15
N ASP A 23 -2.96 0.06 10.72
CA ASP A 23 -4.03 0.61 11.56
C ASP A 23 -5.34 0.77 10.78
N ASN A 24 -5.24 1.10 9.49
CA ASN A 24 -6.40 1.16 8.58
C ASN A 24 -6.79 -0.20 7.99
N GLY A 25 -6.12 -1.28 8.38
CA GLY A 25 -6.40 -2.63 7.92
C GLY A 25 -6.19 -2.82 6.41
N LEU A 26 -5.30 -2.04 5.79
CA LEU A 26 -4.93 -2.15 4.37
C LEU A 26 -3.77 -3.14 4.17
N LEU A 27 -2.95 -3.32 5.19
CA LEU A 27 -1.93 -4.36 5.29
C LEU A 27 -2.20 -5.25 6.50
N ALA A 28 -1.69 -6.47 6.44
CA ALA A 28 -1.61 -7.40 7.56
C ALA A 28 -0.19 -7.95 7.68
N THR A 29 0.27 -8.15 8.93
CA THR A 29 1.54 -8.81 9.22
C THR A 29 1.36 -10.32 9.26
N ASN A 30 2.26 -11.06 8.60
CA ASN A 30 2.44 -12.47 8.87
C ASN A 30 3.62 -12.61 9.84
N GLU A 31 3.31 -12.91 11.11
CA GLU A 31 4.29 -12.99 12.20
C GLU A 31 5.37 -14.06 11.95
N GLU A 32 5.05 -15.13 11.23
CA GLU A 32 5.99 -16.20 10.92
C GLU A 32 7.00 -15.81 9.83
N ARG A 33 6.63 -14.87 8.93
CA ARG A 33 7.40 -14.62 7.70
C ARG A 33 8.03 -13.23 7.60
N SER A 34 7.79 -12.33 8.55
CA SER A 34 8.24 -10.93 8.44
C SER A 34 7.82 -10.27 7.10
N ILE A 35 6.63 -10.65 6.61
CA ILE A 35 6.05 -10.18 5.34
C ILE A 35 4.77 -9.41 5.65
N TYR A 36 4.59 -8.29 4.94
CA TYR A 36 3.32 -7.58 4.89
C TYR A 36 2.52 -8.09 3.69
N ASN A 37 1.28 -8.48 3.93
CA ASN A 37 0.33 -8.86 2.89
C ASN A 37 -0.73 -7.78 2.75
N ILE A 38 -1.15 -7.54 1.51
CA ILE A 38 -2.29 -6.66 1.25
C ILE A 38 -3.58 -7.36 1.68
N THR A 39 -4.43 -6.64 2.41
CA THR A 39 -5.74 -7.15 2.80
C THR A 39 -6.75 -6.97 1.66
N GLU A 40 -7.94 -7.53 1.84
CA GLU A 40 -9.05 -7.28 0.93
C GLU A 40 -9.42 -5.78 0.86
N ASN A 41 -9.38 -5.08 2.00
CA ASN A 41 -9.62 -3.63 2.07
C ASN A 41 -8.56 -2.85 1.29
N GLY A 42 -7.28 -3.22 1.44
CA GLY A 42 -6.19 -2.64 0.65
C GLY A 42 -6.38 -2.87 -0.85
N MET A 43 -6.75 -4.08 -1.25
CA MET A 43 -7.03 -4.40 -2.66
C MET A 43 -8.22 -3.61 -3.21
N ARG A 44 -9.28 -3.42 -2.42
CA ARG A 44 -10.44 -2.59 -2.80
C ARG A 44 -10.04 -1.13 -3.02
N LEU A 45 -9.24 -0.57 -2.11
CA LEU A 45 -8.74 0.80 -2.26
C LEU A 45 -7.93 0.98 -3.54
N LEU A 46 -7.01 0.05 -3.84
CA LEU A 46 -6.22 0.10 -5.08
C LEU A 46 -7.11 0.08 -6.33
N ARG A 47 -8.14 -0.79 -6.36
CA ARG A 47 -9.08 -0.84 -7.50
C ARG A 47 -9.77 0.51 -7.72
N LEU A 48 -10.26 1.13 -6.66
CA LEU A 48 -10.90 2.45 -6.74
C LEU A 48 -9.91 3.53 -7.21
N TYR A 49 -8.69 3.52 -6.69
CA TYR A 49 -7.64 4.45 -7.09
C TYR A 49 -7.31 4.34 -8.59
N TYR A 50 -7.18 3.11 -9.11
CA TYR A 50 -6.94 2.89 -10.54
C TYR A 50 -8.11 3.38 -11.40
N GLN A 51 -9.35 3.07 -11.01
CA GLN A 51 -10.54 3.55 -11.72
C GLN A 51 -10.59 5.08 -11.77
N LEU A 52 -10.33 5.76 -10.66
CA LEU A 52 -10.26 7.22 -10.61
C LEU A 52 -9.17 7.76 -11.53
N THR A 53 -8.00 7.13 -11.52
CA THR A 53 -6.86 7.53 -12.36
C THR A 53 -7.19 7.38 -13.85
N GLU A 54 -7.83 6.27 -14.24
CA GLU A 54 -8.31 6.08 -15.62
C GLU A 54 -9.33 7.14 -16.02
N MET A 55 -10.28 7.46 -15.13
CA MET A 55 -11.28 8.50 -15.38
C MET A 55 -10.66 9.88 -15.56
N MET A 56 -9.63 10.21 -14.77
CA MET A 56 -8.89 11.47 -14.89
C MET A 56 -8.09 11.53 -16.20
N ASN A 57 -7.48 10.41 -16.60
CA ASN A 57 -6.68 10.35 -17.83
C ASN A 57 -7.55 10.43 -19.09
N LYS A 58 -8.79 9.94 -19.06
CA LYS A 58 -9.76 10.09 -20.17
C LYS A 58 -10.24 11.53 -20.40
N ARG A 59 -9.91 12.47 -19.52
CA ARG A 59 -10.29 13.90 -19.64
C ARG A 59 -9.18 14.77 -20.24
N LYS A 60 -8.03 14.20 -20.59
CA LYS A 60 -6.98 14.86 -21.39
C LYS A 60 -7.13 14.48 -22.85
#